data_AF-A0A1T5EVU0-F1
#
_entry.id   AF-A0A1T5EVU0-F1
#
_cell.length_a   1.000
_cell.length_b   1.000
_cell.length_c   1.000
_cell.angle_alpha   90.00
_cell.angle_beta   90.00
_cell.angle_gamma   90.00
#
_symmetry.space_group_name_H-M   'P 1'
#
loop_
_entity.id
_entity.type
_entity.pdbx_description
1 polymer ?
#
loop_
_entity_poly.entity_id
_entity_poly.type
_entity_poly.pdbx_seq_one_letter_code
_entity_poly.pdbx_strand_id
1 'polypeptide(L)' 'MTVEQLMTLAPVIPVLVVQEVKHARPIAEALVEGGLPALEVTLRTPVALDVIREMAKVEGAVVGAGTVL' A
#
# COMPACT_ATOMS: atom_id res chain seq x y z
N MET A 1 -5.58 14.93 -3.57
CA MET A 1 -5.90 14.39 -2.23
C MET A 1 -4.93 15.00 -1.24
N THR A 2 -5.42 15.58 -0.14
CA THR A 2 -4.59 16.06 0.97
C THR A 2 -4.26 14.93 1.95
N VAL A 3 -3.32 15.15 2.87
CA VAL A 3 -3.01 14.16 3.92
C VAL A 3 -4.23 13.92 4.82
N GLU A 4 -4.94 14.98 5.20
CA GLU A 4 -6.18 14.87 5.99
C GLU A 4 -7.24 14.00 5.29
N GLN A 5 -7.43 14.19 3.98
CA GLN A 5 -8.33 13.36 3.18
C GLN A 5 -7.90 11.89 3.11
N LEU A 6 -6.59 11.62 3.08
CA LEU A 6 -6.06 10.25 3.09
C LEU A 6 -6.34 9.54 4.41
N MET A 7 -6.14 10.24 5.53
CA MET A 7 -6.32 9.67 6.87
C MET A 7 -7.77 9.30 7.19
N THR A 8 -8.74 9.82 6.43
CA THR A 8 -10.17 9.54 6.62
C THR A 8 -10.73 8.49 5.65
N LEU A 9 -9.91 7.92 4.74
CA LEU A 9 -10.38 6.92 3.78
C LEU A 9 -10.81 5.59 4.42
N ALA A 10 -10.21 5.23 5.56
CA ALA A 10 -10.47 3.99 6.28
C ALA A 10 -10.14 4.17 7.77
N PRO A 11 -10.73 3.35 8.67
CA PRO A 11 -10.46 3.45 10.12
C PRO A 11 -9.03 3.08 10.50
N VAL A 12 -8.30 2.36 9.63
CA VAL A 12 -6.90 1.93 9.84
C VAL A 12 -6.12 1.97 8.53
N ILE A 13 -4.80 2.13 8.63
CA ILE A 13 -3.86 2.04 7.50
C ILE A 13 -2.96 0.82 7.73
N PRO A 14 -3.01 -0.22 6.88
CA PRO A 14 -2.09 -1.35 6.98
C PRO A 14 -0.66 -0.95 6.65
N VAL A 15 0.26 -1.29 7.56
CA VAL A 15 1.71 -1.14 7.39
C VAL A 15 2.30 -2.45 6.89
N LEU A 16 2.73 -2.46 5.64
CA LEU A 16 3.07 -3.65 4.87
C LEU A 16 4.59 -3.86 4.80
N VAL A 17 5.00 -5.10 5.03
CA VAL A 17 6.34 -5.62 4.73
C VAL A 17 6.16 -6.77 3.74
N VAL A 18 6.55 -6.55 2.49
CA VAL A 18 6.33 -7.53 1.40
C VAL A 18 7.66 -8.04 0.88
N GLN A 19 7.83 -9.37 0.89
CA GLN A 19 9.09 -10.03 0.55
C GLN A 19 9.22 -10.39 -0.94
N GLU A 20 8.10 -10.51 -1.65
CA GLU A 20 8.08 -10.92 -3.06
C GLU A 20 7.08 -10.07 -3.85
N VAL A 21 7.51 -9.54 -5.00
CA VAL A 21 6.68 -8.68 -5.86
C VAL A 21 5.40 -9.38 -6.33
N LYS A 22 5.44 -10.71 -6.52
CA LYS A 22 4.26 -11.50 -6.92
C LYS A 22 3.07 -11.39 -5.96
N HIS A 23 3.31 -11.05 -4.69
CA HIS A 23 2.27 -10.85 -3.69
C HIS A 23 1.66 -9.44 -3.71
N ALA A 24 2.31 -8.47 -4.37
CA ALA A 24 1.95 -7.07 -4.28
C ALA A 24 0.52 -6.78 -4.76
N ARG A 25 0.21 -7.19 -6.00
CA ARG A 25 -1.12 -6.99 -6.59
C ARG A 25 -2.23 -7.74 -5.85
N PRO A 26 -2.13 -9.07 -5.59
CA PRO A 26 -3.19 -9.79 -4.87
C PRO A 26 -3.48 -9.21 -3.47
N ILE A 27 -2.44 -8.74 -2.76
CA ILE A 27 -2.62 -8.08 -1.46
C ILE A 27 -3.36 -6.76 -1.62
N ALA A 28 -2.96 -5.91 -2.56
CA ALA A 28 -3.61 -4.61 -2.76
C ALA A 28 -5.07 -4.75 -3.21
N GLU A 29 -5.37 -5.67 -4.13
CA GLU A 29 -6.75 -5.98 -4.57
C GLU A 29 -7.60 -6.43 -3.37
N ALA A 30 -7.11 -7.38 -2.58
CA ALA A 30 -7.84 -7.87 -1.39
C ALA A 30 -8.06 -6.77 -0.33
N LEU A 31 -7.08 -5.89 -0.10
CA LEU A 31 -7.23 -4.80 0.86
C LEU A 31 -8.22 -3.73 0.37
N VAL A 32 -8.19 -3.38 -0.92
CA VAL A 32 -9.16 -2.45 -1.52
C VAL A 32 -10.57 -3.04 -1.45
N GLU A 33 -10.76 -4.29 -1.84
CA GLU A 33 -12.04 -5.02 -1.72
C GLU A 33 -12.54 -5.07 -0.26
N GLY A 34 -11.60 -5.20 0.69
CA GLY A 34 -11.87 -5.18 2.13
C GLY A 34 -12.14 -3.78 2.71
N GLY A 35 -12.18 -2.72 1.90
CA GLY A 35 -12.43 -1.35 2.35
C GLY A 35 -11.21 -0.65 2.97
N LEU A 36 -9.99 -1.12 2.69
CA LEU A 36 -8.73 -0.54 3.15
C LEU A 36 -7.91 -0.01 1.95
N PRO A 37 -8.33 1.09 1.30
CA PRO A 37 -7.68 1.61 0.11
C PRO A 37 -6.32 2.29 0.36
N ALA A 38 -6.04 2.74 1.58
CA ALA A 38 -4.78 3.40 1.93
C ALA A 38 -3.73 2.37 2.36
N LEU A 39 -2.63 2.22 1.61
CA LEU A 39 -1.61 1.19 1.82
C LEU A 39 -0.25 1.84 2.14
N GLU A 40 0.36 1.52 3.29
CA GLU A 40 1.74 1.94 3.58
C GLU A 40 2.70 0.77 3.32
N VAL A 41 3.58 0.90 2.32
CA VAL A 41 4.64 -0.10 2.08
C VAL A 41 5.93 0.37 2.72
N THR A 42 6.45 -0.40 3.68
CA THR A 42 7.71 -0.07 4.34
C THR A 42 8.92 -0.38 3.45
N LEU A 43 9.93 0.49 3.45
CA LEU A 43 11.20 0.30 2.74
C LEU A 43 12.17 -0.64 3.50
N ARG A 44 11.63 -1.74 4.06
CA ARG A 44 12.37 -2.73 4.85
C ARG A 44 12.81 -3.95 4.05
N THR A 45 12.39 -4.06 2.79
CA THR A 45 12.78 -5.15 1.88
C THR A 45 13.43 -4.59 0.61
N PRO A 46 14.34 -5.34 -0.03
CA PRO A 46 14.97 -4.89 -1.28
C PRO A 46 13.97 -4.64 -2.42
N VAL A 47 12.80 -5.29 -2.37
CA VAL A 47 11.76 -5.23 -3.40
C VAL A 47 10.67 -4.19 -3.12
N ALA A 48 10.77 -3.42 -2.04
CA ALA A 48 9.69 -2.53 -1.58
C ALA A 48 9.23 -1.52 -2.65
N LEU A 49 10.15 -0.96 -3.44
CA LEU A 49 9.81 -0.02 -4.51
C LEU A 49 9.06 -0.71 -5.66
N ASP A 50 9.40 -1.96 -5.99
CA ASP A 50 8.68 -2.73 -7.01
C ASP A 50 7.30 -3.14 -6.51
N VAL A 51 7.17 -3.46 -5.22
CA VAL A 51 5.88 -3.67 -4.56
C VAL A 51 5.01 -2.42 -4.67
N ILE A 52 5.54 -1.23 -4.35
CA ILE A 52 4.80 0.04 -4.49
C ILE A 52 4.34 0.24 -5.95
N ARG A 53 5.23 0.02 -6.93
CA ARG A 53 4.90 0.16 -8.35
C ARG A 53 3.80 -0.79 -8.79
N GLU A 54 3.80 -2.04 -8.33
CA GLU A 54 2.75 -3.00 -8.67
C GLU A 54 1.43 -2.67 -7.97
N MET A 55 1.45 -2.32 -6.68
CA MET A 55 0.25 -1.94 -5.93
C MET A 55 -0.40 -0.67 -6.49
N ALA A 56 0.40 0.30 -6.95
CA ALA A 56 -0.11 1.54 -7.54
C ALA A 56 -0.88 1.33 -8.86
N LYS A 57 -0.82 0.14 -9.45
CA LYS A 57 -1.61 -0.23 -10.64
C LYS A 57 -2.98 -0.82 -10.27
N VAL A 58 -3.29 -0.97 -8.99
CA VAL A 58 -4.59 -1.47 -8.52
C VAL A 58 -5.54 -0.29 -8.40
N GLU A 59 -6.69 -0.39 -9.07
CA GLU A 59 -7.73 0.64 -9.02
C GLU A 59 -8.24 0.81 -7.58
N GLY A 60 -8.39 2.06 -7.14
CA GLY A 60 -8.81 2.38 -5.77
C GLY A 60 -7.71 2.32 -4.71
N ALA A 61 -6.52 1.79 -5.01
CA ALA A 61 -5.41 1.79 -4.08
C ALA A 61 -4.71 3.16 -4.03
N VAL A 62 -4.47 3.65 -2.81
CA VAL A 62 -3.63 4.80 -2.51
C VAL A 62 -2.39 4.32 -1.76
N VAL A 63 -1.27 4.23 -2.48
CA VAL A 63 -0.04 3.62 -1.95
C VAL A 63 0.95 4.69 -1.50
N GLY A 64 1.42 4.58 -0.27
CA GLY A 64 2.48 5.40 0.33
C GLY A 64 3.72 4.57 0.68
N ALA A 65 4.85 5.25 0.89
CA ALA A 65 6.09 4.65 1.40
C ALA A 65 6.27 4.95 2.89
N GLY A 66 6.63 3.92 3.65
CA GLY A 66 6.95 3.98 5.08
C GLY A 66 8.39 3.58 5.37
N THR A 67 8.90 3.90 6.57
CA THR A 67 10.32 3.63 6.94
C THR A 67 11.31 4.23 5.92
N VAL A 68 11.14 5.51 5.58
CA VAL A 68 12.11 6.27 4.77
C VAL A 68 13.19 6.82 5.71
N LEU A 69 14.46 6.45 5.50
CA LEU A 69 15.62 6.81 6.34
C LEU A 69 16.60 7.70 5.57
#